data_AF-A0A087NDL0-F1
#
_entry.id   AF-A0A087NDL0-F1
#
_cell.length_a   1.000
_cell.length_b   1.000
_cell.length_c   1.000
_cell.angle_alpha   90.00
_cell.angle_beta   90.00
_cell.angle_gamma   90.00
#
_symmetry.space_group_name_H-M   'P 1'
#
loop_
_entity.id
_entity.type
_entity.pdbx_description
1 polymer ?
#
loop_
_entity_poly.entity_id
_entity_poly.type
_entity_poly.pdbx_seq_one_letter_code
_entity_poly.pdbx_strand_id
1 'polypeptide(L)'
;MVAQLRQCIRLNLDCADICLAAGSLGTRRTGSNEQALVAALQACAIACGLCAEECEKHASTHEHCRICAEHCHRCEQACSEAVQSIR
;
A
#
# COMPACT_ATOMS: atom_id res chain seq x y z
N MET A 1 -18.78 -5.90 -15.53
CA MET A 1 -17.91 -6.09 -16.71
C MET A 1 -16.48 -5.74 -16.30
N VAL A 2 -15.56 -6.71 -16.24
CA VAL A 2 -14.19 -6.55 -15.68
C VAL A 2 -13.36 -5.48 -16.42
N ALA A 3 -13.73 -5.16 -17.66
CA ALA A 3 -13.08 -4.14 -18.48
C ALA A 3 -12.91 -2.77 -17.80
N GLN A 4 -13.88 -2.35 -16.97
CA GLN A 4 -13.85 -1.08 -16.24
C GLN A 4 -12.92 -1.10 -15.01
N LEU A 5 -12.47 -2.29 -14.58
CA LEU A 5 -11.65 -2.50 -13.39
C LEU A 5 -10.16 -2.71 -13.73
N ARG A 6 -9.73 -2.56 -14.98
CA ARG A 6 -8.35 -2.86 -15.40
C ARG A 6 -7.30 -2.10 -14.58
N GLN A 7 -7.52 -0.81 -14.37
CA GLN A 7 -6.61 0.02 -13.57
C GLN A 7 -6.63 -0.39 -12.10
N CYS A 8 -7.82 -0.57 -11.53
CA CYS A 8 -8.01 -1.07 -10.17
C CYS A 8 -7.26 -2.40 -9.95
N ILE A 9 -7.44 -3.38 -10.82
CA ILE A 9 -6.75 -4.67 -10.74
C ILE A 9 -5.23 -4.50 -10.83
N ARG A 10 -4.74 -3.67 -11.75
CA ARG A 10 -3.29 -3.43 -11.89
C ARG A 10 -2.70 -2.83 -10.61
N LEU A 11 -3.32 -1.79 -10.05
CA LEU A 11 -2.86 -1.13 -8.84
C LEU A 11 -2.98 -2.03 -7.61
N ASN A 12 -4.00 -2.88 -7.52
CA ASN A 12 -4.10 -3.89 -6.46
C ASN A 12 -2.91 -4.87 -6.48
N LEU A 13 -2.49 -5.31 -7.67
CA LEU A 13 -1.34 -6.20 -7.83
C LEU A 13 -0.03 -5.49 -7.43
N ASP A 14 0.19 -4.26 -7.91
CA ASP A 14 1.37 -3.48 -7.55
C ASP A 14 1.42 -3.17 -6.04
N CYS A 15 0.28 -2.79 -5.45
CA CYS A 15 0.16 -2.52 -4.03
C CYS A 15 0.47 -3.76 -3.19
N ALA A 16 -0.03 -4.94 -3.61
CA ALA A 16 0.22 -6.19 -2.91
C ALA A 16 1.72 -6.54 -2.88
N ASP A 17 2.41 -6.45 -4.02
CA ASP A 17 3.83 -6.77 -4.12
C ASP A 17 4.70 -5.81 -3.28
N ILE A 18 4.38 -4.52 -3.32
CA ILE A 18 5.11 -3.50 -2.56
C ILE A 18 4.85 -3.64 -1.05
N CYS A 19 3.60 -3.86 -0.63
CA CYS A 19 3.25 -4.11 0.76
C CYS A 19 3.99 -5.33 1.32
N LEU A 20 4.05 -6.42 0.55
CA LEU A 20 4.76 -7.63 0.94
C LEU A 20 6.27 -7.38 1.11
N ALA A 21 6.87 -6.63 0.18
CA ALA A 21 8.29 -6.27 0.25
C ALA A 21 8.59 -5.36 1.46
N ALA A 22 7.81 -4.29 1.66
CA ALA A 22 7.98 -3.36 2.77
C ALA A 22 7.79 -4.05 4.13
N GLY A 23 6.74 -4.87 4.27
CA GLY A 23 6.49 -5.66 5.47
C GLY A 23 7.62 -6.65 5.77
N SER A 24 8.13 -7.32 4.73
CA SER A 24 9.26 -8.26 4.86
C SER A 24 10.54 -7.57 5.33
N LEU A 25 10.82 -6.34 4.86
CA LEU A 25 11.95 -5.55 5.33
C LEU A 25 11.74 -5.06 6.77
N GLY A 26 10.52 -4.63 7.12
CA GLY A 26 10.17 -4.11 8.45
C GLY A 26 10.34 -5.13 9.58
N THR A 27 10.20 -6.43 9.29
CA THR A 27 10.42 -7.51 10.28
C THR A 27 11.89 -7.77 10.60
N ARG A 28 12.82 -7.34 9.74
CA ARG A 28 14.26 -7.62 9.89
C ARG A 28 14.93 -6.42 10.54
N ARG A 29 15.18 -6.52 11.84
CA ARG A 29 15.79 -5.44 12.66
C ARG A 29 17.21 -5.76 13.14
N THR A 30 17.80 -6.86 12.65
CA THR A 30 19.18 -7.23 12.97
C THR A 30 20.13 -6.45 12.05
N GLY A 31 21.01 -5.64 12.62
CA GLY A 31 21.91 -4.77 11.86
C GLY A 31 21.23 -3.48 11.38
N SER A 32 21.78 -2.86 10.35
CA SER A 32 21.32 -1.58 9.80
C SER A 32 20.70 -1.78 8.41
N ASN A 33 19.43 -1.41 8.28
CA ASN A 33 18.70 -1.41 7.02
C ASN A 33 17.80 -0.17 6.86
N GLU A 34 18.03 0.87 7.66
CA GLU A 34 17.14 2.01 7.83
C GLU A 34 16.90 2.74 6.52
N GLN A 35 17.95 3.00 5.73
CA GLN A 35 17.82 3.67 4.43
C GLN A 35 16.93 2.88 3.46
N ALA A 36 17.14 1.56 3.36
CA ALA A 36 16.35 0.70 2.49
C ALA A 36 14.92 0.56 3.00
N LEU A 37 14.73 0.46 4.32
CA LEU A 37 13.42 0.37 4.95
C LEU A 37 12.61 1.65 4.76
N VAL A 38 13.21 2.82 4.95
CA VAL A 38 12.57 4.12 4.70
C VAL A 38 12.14 4.24 3.24
N ALA A 39 13.02 3.92 2.30
CA ALA A 39 12.69 3.95 0.88
C ALA A 39 11.53 3.00 0.53
N ALA A 40 11.53 1.78 1.09
CA ALA A 40 10.46 0.81 0.88
C ALA A 40 9.11 1.28 1.47
N LEU A 41 9.12 1.88 2.67
CA LEU A 41 7.90 2.41 3.30
C LEU A 41 7.35 3.61 2.54
N GLN A 42 8.20 4.50 2.01
CA GLN A 42 7.76 5.61 1.15
C GLN A 42 7.11 5.10 -0.14
N ALA A 43 7.71 4.11 -0.80
CA ALA A 43 7.12 3.48 -1.98
C ALA A 43 5.79 2.79 -1.64
N CYS A 44 5.71 2.14 -0.48
CA CYS A 44 4.49 1.50 0.02
C CYS A 44 3.36 2.51 0.28
N ALA A 45 3.68 3.65 0.91
CA ALA A 45 2.70 4.72 1.12
C ALA A 45 2.12 5.22 -0.22
N ILE A 46 2.98 5.50 -1.20
CA ILE A 46 2.56 5.94 -2.55
C ILE A 46 1.67 4.88 -3.23
N ALA A 47 2.08 3.62 -3.21
CA ALA A 47 1.31 2.54 -3.82
C ALA A 47 -0.05 2.34 -3.14
N CYS A 48 -0.09 2.44 -1.81
CA CYS A 48 -1.32 2.36 -1.03
C CYS A 48 -2.28 3.51 -1.37
N GLY A 49 -1.81 4.76 -1.42
CA GLY A 49 -2.65 5.91 -1.77
C GLY A 49 -3.24 5.79 -3.18
N LEU A 50 -2.42 5.44 -4.18
CA LEU A 50 -2.90 5.21 -5.55
C LEU A 50 -3.94 4.09 -5.63
N CYS A 51 -3.71 2.98 -4.91
CA CYS A 51 -4.64 1.86 -4.88
C CYS A 51 -5.94 2.21 -4.13
N ALA A 52 -5.86 2.97 -3.04
CA ALA A 52 -7.02 3.43 -2.29
C ALA A 52 -7.92 4.31 -3.15
N GLU A 53 -7.36 5.35 -3.76
CA GLU A 53 -8.09 6.29 -4.63
C GLU A 53 -8.77 5.56 -5.81
N GLU A 54 -8.11 4.57 -6.40
CA GLU A 54 -8.72 3.80 -7.49
C GLU A 54 -9.80 2.85 -6.99
N CYS A 55 -9.60 2.16 -5.85
CA CYS A 55 -10.61 1.30 -5.24
C CYS A 55 -11.86 2.07 -4.80
N GLU A 56 -11.73 3.29 -4.29
CA GLU A 56 -12.87 4.13 -3.88
C GLU A 56 -13.84 4.43 -5.03
N LYS A 57 -13.32 4.62 -6.25
CA LYS A 57 -14.16 4.83 -7.45
C LYS A 57 -15.14 3.69 -7.70
N HIS A 58 -14.84 2.49 -7.19
CA HIS A 58 -15.63 1.28 -7.38
C HIS A 58 -16.40 0.86 -6.12
N ALA A 59 -16.22 1.54 -4.99
CA ALA A 59 -16.73 1.14 -3.67
C ALA A 59 -18.26 1.10 -3.56
N SER A 60 -18.98 1.92 -4.33
CA SER A 60 -20.45 1.93 -4.36
C SER A 60 -21.06 0.71 -5.08
N THR A 61 -20.27 0.06 -5.94
CA THR A 61 -20.71 -1.06 -6.78
C THR A 61 -20.10 -2.39 -6.32
N HIS A 62 -18.92 -2.33 -5.71
CA HIS A 62 -18.11 -3.48 -5.32
C HIS A 62 -17.67 -3.36 -3.86
N GLU A 63 -18.32 -4.09 -2.96
CA GLU A 63 -18.01 -4.06 -1.52
C GLU A 63 -16.56 -4.43 -1.21
N HIS A 64 -15.97 -5.35 -1.99
CA HIS A 64 -14.55 -5.69 -1.85
C HIS A 64 -13.62 -4.50 -2.17
N CYS A 65 -14.01 -3.59 -3.06
CA CYS A 65 -13.25 -2.37 -3.33
C CYS A 65 -13.38 -1.37 -2.18
N ARG A 66 -14.55 -1.27 -1.53
CA ARG A 66 -14.72 -0.45 -0.31
C ARG A 66 -13.78 -0.91 0.81
N ILE A 67 -13.75 -2.22 1.07
CA ILE A 67 -12.87 -2.82 2.08
C ILE A 67 -11.40 -2.61 1.72
N CYS A 68 -11.03 -2.83 0.45
CA CYS A 68 -9.66 -2.64 0.00
C CYS A 68 -9.20 -1.17 0.16
N ALA A 69 -10.01 -0.20 -0.23
CA ALA A 69 -9.70 1.22 -0.06
C ALA A 69 -9.44 1.59 1.41
N GLU A 70 -10.29 1.11 2.33
CA GLU A 70 -10.11 1.33 3.77
C GLU A 70 -8.78 0.77 4.28
N HIS A 71 -8.40 -0.44 3.84
CA HIS A 71 -7.11 -1.03 4.21
C HIS A 71 -5.92 -0.32 3.61
N CYS A 72 -6.02 0.11 2.35
CA CYS A 72 -4.97 0.87 1.67
C CYS A 72 -4.73 2.22 2.36
N HIS A 73 -5.77 2.99 2.70
CA HIS A 73 -5.65 4.24 3.47
C HIS A 73 -4.98 4.03 4.83
N ARG A 74 -5.40 2.99 5.56
CA ARG A 74 -4.78 2.64 6.84
C ARG A 74 -3.30 2.27 6.69
N CYS A 75 -2.94 1.57 5.62
CA CYS A 75 -1.55 1.18 5.35
C CYS A 75 -0.69 2.37 4.91
N GLU A 76 -1.23 3.27 4.09
CA GLU A 76 -0.57 4.53 3.70
C GLU A 76 -0.22 5.37 4.93
N GLN A 77 -1.18 5.57 5.83
CA GLN A 77 -0.97 6.29 7.08
C GLN A 77 0.10 5.61 7.93
N ALA A 78 -0.01 4.29 8.15
CA ALA A 78 0.95 3.55 8.95
C ALA A 78 2.38 3.61 8.37
N CYS A 79 2.53 3.53 7.05
CA CYS A 79 3.83 3.66 6.39
C CYS A 79 4.41 5.06 6.57
N SER A 80 3.59 6.10 6.42
CA SER A 80 4.00 7.49 6.59
C SER A 80 4.44 7.80 8.02
N GLU A 81 3.70 7.30 9.02
CA GLU A 81 4.06 7.41 10.43
C GLU A 81 5.34 6.61 10.76
N ALA A 82 5.49 5.40 10.20
CA ALA A 82 6.68 4.58 10.40
C ALA A 82 7.95 5.28 9.88
N VAL A 83 7.90 5.91 8.70
CA VAL A 83 9.01 6.68 8.13
C VAL A 83 9.49 7.78 9.09
N GLN A 84 8.59 8.45 9.79
CA GLN A 84 8.93 9.51 10.76
C GLN A 84 9.55 8.96 12.05
N SER A 85 9.29 7.68 12.37
CA SER A 85 9.77 7.05 13.61
C SER A 85 11.17 6.43 13.48
N ILE A 86 11.62 6.14 12.26
CA ILE A 86 12.91 5.50 11.99
C ILE A 86 14.01 6.56 12.09
N ARG A 87 15.02 6.29 12.92
CA ARG A 87 16.17 7.16 13.19
C ARG A 87 17.41 6.65 12.49
#